data_AF-A0A1B7NKL5-F1
#
_entry.id   AF-A0A1B7NKL5-F1
#
_cell.length_a   1.000
_cell.length_b   1.000
_cell.length_c   1.000
_cell.angle_alpha   90.00
_cell.angle_beta   90.00
_cell.angle_gamma   90.00
#
_symmetry.space_group_name_H-M   'P 1'
#
loop_
_entity.id
_entity.type
_entity.pdbx_description
1 polymer ?
#
loop_
_entity_poly.entity_id
_entity_poly.type
_entity_poly.pdbx_seq_one_letter_code
_entity_poly.pdbx_strand_id
1 'polypeptide(L)'
;DALPLFSADETSPSLAKLNCEKNGLLCSILSAGAPAVWHWQVPARVPGQPKPETAIHISGVNATTIDAETIYKIHSEKTWENKPSYDSTFHPVDGTLARYGLNVPLGYLLYGMSMVPSWLMMVGISFISRTVMSRRMGPPRPQVVPAAAPGSAAQ
;
A
#
# COMPACT_ATOMS: atom_id res chain seq x y z
N ASP A 1 2.23 -30.39 22.13
CA ASP A 1 0.84 -30.36 21.64
C ASP A 1 0.33 -28.92 21.62
N ALA A 2 -0.12 -28.41 20.47
CA ALA A 2 -0.75 -27.10 20.40
C ALA A 2 -2.26 -27.28 20.63
N LEU A 3 -2.78 -26.71 21.72
CA LEU A 3 -4.23 -26.68 21.96
C LEU A 3 -4.89 -25.86 20.85
N PRO A 4 -5.92 -26.37 20.18
CA PRO A 4 -6.59 -25.64 19.12
C PRO A 4 -7.60 -24.65 19.74
N LEU A 5 -7.09 -23.55 20.27
CA LEU A 5 -7.84 -22.55 21.04
C LEU A 5 -9.12 -22.08 20.34
N PHE A 6 -9.02 -21.76 19.05
CA PHE A 6 -10.16 -21.31 18.24
C PHE A 6 -11.14 -22.42 17.84
N SER A 7 -10.73 -23.69 17.81
CA SER A 7 -11.69 -24.76 17.46
C SER A 7 -12.46 -25.26 18.68
N ALA A 8 -11.94 -25.02 19.88
CA ALA A 8 -12.56 -25.42 21.13
C ALA A 8 -13.59 -24.40 21.65
N ASP A 9 -13.55 -23.16 21.16
CA ASP A 9 -14.46 -22.08 21.52
C ASP A 9 -15.61 -21.96 20.51
N GLU A 10 -16.85 -22.17 20.99
CA GLU A 10 -18.06 -22.09 20.16
C GLU A 10 -18.34 -20.68 19.63
N THR A 11 -17.76 -19.65 20.23
CA THR A 11 -17.90 -18.24 19.80
C THR A 11 -16.84 -17.82 18.78
N SER A 12 -15.93 -18.73 18.41
CA SER A 12 -14.83 -18.39 17.52
C SER A 12 -15.30 -17.97 16.13
N PRO A 13 -14.73 -16.87 15.59
CA PRO A 13 -15.11 -16.36 14.29
C PRO A 13 -14.55 -17.22 13.16
N SER A 14 -15.05 -17.00 11.94
CA SER A 14 -14.41 -17.54 10.73
C SER A 14 -13.04 -16.90 10.53
N LEU A 15 -11.99 -17.73 10.49
CA LEU A 15 -10.62 -17.28 10.34
C LEU A 15 -10.16 -17.35 8.88
N ALA A 16 -9.39 -16.35 8.46
CA ALA A 16 -8.69 -16.34 7.18
C ALA A 16 -7.26 -15.82 7.36
N LYS A 17 -6.34 -16.30 6.53
CA LYS A 17 -4.94 -15.85 6.52
C LYS A 17 -4.63 -15.18 5.18
N LEU A 18 -4.20 -13.92 5.25
CA LEU A 18 -3.72 -13.18 4.08
C LEU A 18 -2.19 -13.11 4.11
N ASN A 19 -1.54 -13.75 3.12
CA ASN A 19 -0.10 -13.62 2.90
C ASN A 19 0.12 -12.63 1.74
N CYS A 20 0.70 -11.47 2.03
CA CYS A 20 0.96 -10.41 1.05
C CYS A 20 2.13 -10.69 0.09
N GLU A 21 3.03 -11.61 0.43
CA GLU A 21 4.08 -12.04 -0.50
C GLU A 21 3.47 -12.89 -1.63
N LYS A 22 2.52 -13.76 -1.29
CA LYS A 22 1.81 -14.61 -2.26
C LYS A 22 0.63 -13.91 -2.92
N ASN A 23 -0.04 -12.99 -2.21
CA ASN A 23 -1.26 -12.32 -2.64
C ASN A 23 -1.12 -10.79 -2.59
N GLY A 24 -0.02 -10.27 -3.14
CA GLY A 24 0.30 -8.84 -3.07
C GLY A 24 -0.82 -7.95 -3.64
N LEU A 25 -1.44 -8.36 -4.75
CA LEU A 25 -2.59 -7.64 -5.31
C LEU A 25 -3.77 -7.55 -4.32
N LEU A 26 -4.10 -8.64 -3.64
CA LEU A 26 -5.21 -8.64 -2.68
C LEU A 26 -4.88 -7.74 -1.48
N CYS A 27 -3.63 -7.73 -1.01
CA CYS A 27 -3.20 -6.80 0.02
C CYS A 27 -3.28 -5.34 -0.44
N SER A 28 -2.91 -5.04 -1.69
CA SER A 28 -3.06 -3.70 -2.26
C SER A 28 -4.52 -3.27 -2.39
N ILE A 29 -5.41 -4.17 -2.81
CA ILE A 29 -6.86 -3.90 -2.91
C ILE A 29 -7.46 -3.62 -1.53
N LEU A 30 -7.07 -4.40 -0.53
CA LEU A 30 -7.55 -4.24 0.84
C LEU A 30 -6.85 -3.11 1.60
N SER A 31 -5.82 -2.49 1.00
CA SER A 31 -4.86 -1.61 1.70
C SER A 31 -4.32 -2.24 2.99
N ALA A 32 -4.13 -3.56 2.96
CA ALA A 32 -3.71 -4.36 4.11
C ALA A 32 -2.19 -4.46 4.19
N GLY A 33 -1.65 -4.23 5.39
CA GLY A 33 -0.23 -4.37 5.72
C GLY A 33 -0.02 -5.37 6.85
N ALA A 34 1.08 -6.12 6.77
CA ALA A 34 1.56 -6.95 7.87
C ALA A 34 2.49 -6.14 8.79
N PRO A 35 2.61 -6.48 10.09
CA PRO A 35 1.87 -7.50 10.84
C PRO A 35 0.58 -6.96 11.52
N ALA A 36 -0.60 -7.43 11.11
CA ALA A 36 -1.86 -7.00 11.74
C ALA A 36 -2.92 -8.12 11.75
N VAL A 37 -3.74 -8.12 12.79
CA VAL A 37 -4.96 -8.92 12.90
C VAL A 37 -6.15 -8.00 12.64
N TRP A 38 -7.00 -8.37 11.70
CA TRP A 38 -8.18 -7.61 11.33
C TRP A 38 -9.42 -8.34 11.81
N HIS A 39 -10.23 -7.70 12.64
CA HIS A 39 -11.49 -8.23 13.13
C HIS A 39 -12.63 -7.61 12.34
N TRP A 40 -13.29 -8.42 11.51
CA TRP A 40 -14.35 -7.99 10.61
C TRP A 40 -15.70 -8.37 11.20
N GLN A 41 -16.53 -7.37 11.50
CA GLN A 41 -17.91 -7.59 11.86
C GLN A 41 -18.75 -7.46 10.59
N VAL A 42 -19.03 -8.59 9.96
CA VAL A 42 -19.83 -8.64 8.74
C VAL A 42 -21.31 -8.70 9.13
N PRO A 43 -22.08 -7.63 8.94
CA PRO A 43 -23.48 -7.64 9.30
C PRO A 43 -24.29 -8.52 8.34
N ALA A 44 -25.31 -9.19 8.87
CA ALA A 44 -26.24 -9.96 8.06
C ALA A 44 -26.99 -9.03 7.10
N ARG A 45 -27.10 -9.42 5.82
CA ARG A 45 -27.87 -8.68 4.82
C ARG A 45 -29.32 -9.16 4.83
N VAL A 46 -30.23 -8.27 5.21
CA VAL A 46 -31.66 -8.51 5.07
C VAL A 46 -32.11 -8.05 3.68
N PRO A 47 -32.79 -8.90 2.88
CA PRO A 47 -33.32 -8.50 1.58
C PRO A 47 -34.24 -7.28 1.69
N GLY A 48 -34.05 -6.29 0.81
CA GLY A 48 -34.87 -5.08 0.76
C GLY A 48 -34.41 -3.92 1.65
N GLN A 49 -33.37 -4.11 2.48
CA GLN A 49 -32.76 -3.03 3.25
C GLN A 49 -31.40 -2.61 2.67
N PRO A 50 -30.99 -1.34 2.83
CA PRO A 50 -29.64 -0.92 2.48
C PRO A 50 -28.62 -1.74 3.27
N LYS A 51 -27.50 -2.04 2.63
CA LYS A 51 -26.42 -2.80 3.26
C LYS A 51 -25.89 -2.03 4.48
N PRO A 52 -25.96 -2.59 5.70
CA PRO A 52 -25.32 -1.99 6.87
C PRO A 52 -23.79 -1.97 6.72
N GLU A 53 -23.15 -1.01 7.39
CA GLU A 53 -21.71 -0.84 7.36
C GLU A 53 -20.98 -1.99 8.08
N THR A 54 -19.88 -2.44 7.49
CA THR A 54 -19.02 -3.49 8.02
C THR A 54 -18.00 -2.85 8.96
N ALA A 55 -18.10 -3.05 10.27
CA ALA A 55 -17.09 -2.54 11.19
C ALA A 55 -15.83 -3.41 11.11
N ILE A 56 -14.67 -2.77 10.91
CA ILE A 56 -13.37 -3.45 10.85
C ILE A 56 -12.47 -2.86 11.91
N HIS A 57 -11.96 -3.69 12.82
CA HIS A 57 -11.01 -3.28 13.84
C HIS A 57 -9.64 -3.85 13.51
N ILE A 58 -8.62 -3.01 13.47
CA ILE A 58 -7.25 -3.41 13.10
C ILE A 58 -6.36 -3.35 14.34
N SER A 59 -5.83 -4.50 14.73
CA SER A 59 -4.89 -4.66 15.83
C SER A 59 -3.51 -4.99 15.27
N GLY A 60 -2.56 -4.07 15.42
CA GLY A 60 -1.16 -4.32 15.09
C GLY A 60 -0.56 -5.37 16.04
N VAL A 61 0.27 -6.25 15.51
CA VAL A 61 0.93 -7.30 16.29
C VAL A 61 2.45 -7.28 16.07
N ASN A 62 3.21 -8.00 16.89
CA ASN A 62 4.66 -8.06 16.72
C ASN A 62 5.03 -8.90 15.48
N ALA A 63 5.92 -8.38 14.63
CA ALA A 63 6.38 -9.04 13.41
C ALA A 63 7.25 -10.28 13.65
N THR A 64 8.01 -10.31 14.74
CA THR A 64 9.06 -11.32 14.97
C THR A 64 8.66 -12.39 15.97
N THR A 65 7.82 -12.04 16.94
CA THR A 65 7.40 -12.95 18.02
C THR A 65 5.92 -12.80 18.29
N ILE A 66 5.12 -13.73 17.76
CA ILE A 66 3.70 -13.88 18.09
C ILE A 66 3.34 -15.35 18.17
N ASP A 67 2.50 -15.70 19.15
CA ASP A 67 1.96 -17.04 19.34
C ASP A 67 0.44 -17.05 19.07
N ALA A 68 -0.11 -18.26 18.95
CA ALA A 68 -1.54 -18.44 18.74
C ALA A 68 -2.36 -17.95 19.95
N GLU A 69 -1.81 -18.03 21.17
CA GLU A 69 -2.46 -17.55 22.39
C GLU A 69 -2.66 -16.03 22.35
N THR A 70 -1.66 -15.24 21.94
CA THR A 70 -1.81 -13.79 21.81
C THR A 70 -2.86 -13.42 20.77
N ILE A 71 -2.93 -14.13 19.64
CA ILE A 71 -3.98 -13.89 18.64
C ILE A 71 -5.35 -14.25 19.23
N TYR A 72 -5.46 -15.36 19.97
CA TYR A 72 -6.70 -15.78 20.61
C TYR A 72 -7.17 -14.77 21.67
N LYS A 73 -6.26 -14.19 22.45
CA LYS A 73 -6.57 -13.13 23.43
C LYS A 73 -7.28 -11.93 22.79
N ILE A 74 -6.93 -11.58 21.56
CA ILE A 74 -7.62 -10.51 20.83
C ILE A 74 -9.12 -10.80 20.72
N HIS A 75 -9.48 -12.04 20.41
CA HIS A 75 -10.87 -12.50 20.34
C HIS A 75 -11.49 -12.67 21.73
N SER A 76 -10.87 -13.48 22.61
CA SER A 76 -11.46 -13.88 23.89
C SER A 76 -11.65 -12.70 24.86
N GLU A 77 -10.70 -11.78 24.91
CA GLU A 77 -10.76 -10.57 25.74
C GLU A 77 -11.38 -9.38 24.99
N LYS A 78 -11.77 -9.57 23.73
CA LYS A 78 -12.35 -8.54 22.85
C LYS A 78 -11.52 -7.26 22.80
N THR A 79 -10.20 -7.39 22.84
CA THR A 79 -9.30 -6.20 22.87
C THR A 79 -9.43 -5.34 21.62
N TRP A 80 -9.99 -5.89 20.54
CA TRP A 80 -10.35 -5.17 19.33
C TRP A 80 -11.42 -4.08 19.56
N GLU A 81 -12.31 -4.21 20.57
CA GLU A 81 -13.33 -3.18 20.90
C GLU A 81 -12.69 -1.87 21.37
N ASN A 82 -11.49 -1.95 21.96
CA ASN A 82 -10.74 -0.78 22.40
C ASN A 82 -10.12 0.00 21.23
N LYS A 83 -10.17 -0.54 20.01
CA LYS A 83 -9.71 0.15 18.79
C LYS A 83 -10.93 0.73 18.09
N PRO A 84 -10.88 1.99 17.63
CA PRO A 84 -11.95 2.54 16.82
C PRO A 84 -12.13 1.69 15.55
N SER A 85 -13.37 1.59 15.06
CA SER A 85 -13.63 0.99 13.76
C SER A 85 -12.88 1.78 12.69
N TYR A 86 -12.26 1.06 11.77
CA TYR A 86 -11.57 1.61 10.63
C TYR A 86 -12.60 2.20 9.67
N ASP A 87 -12.75 3.52 9.70
CA ASP A 87 -13.57 4.26 8.74
C ASP A 87 -12.66 5.19 7.95
N SER A 88 -12.48 4.89 6.67
CA SER A 88 -11.59 5.63 5.78
C SER A 88 -12.05 5.49 4.33
N THR A 89 -11.62 6.41 3.48
CA THR A 89 -11.77 6.35 2.02
C THR A 89 -11.26 5.02 1.44
N PHE A 90 -10.21 4.45 2.04
CA PHE A 90 -9.62 3.15 1.66
C PHE A 90 -10.20 1.95 2.42
N HIS A 91 -11.32 2.14 3.13
CA HIS A 91 -12.03 1.03 3.75
C HIS A 91 -12.39 0.00 2.66
N PRO A 92 -11.98 -1.27 2.81
CA PRO A 92 -11.95 -2.22 1.69
C PRO A 92 -13.33 -2.55 1.12
N VAL A 93 -14.37 -2.39 1.94
CA VAL A 93 -15.72 -2.87 1.65
C VAL A 93 -16.75 -1.75 1.54
N ASP A 94 -16.68 -0.77 2.43
CA ASP A 94 -17.67 0.31 2.57
C ASP A 94 -17.09 1.71 2.34
N GLY A 95 -15.79 1.81 2.09
CA GLY A 95 -15.11 3.08 1.77
C GLY A 95 -15.58 3.67 0.45
N THR A 96 -15.30 4.95 0.24
CA THR A 96 -15.72 5.65 -0.98
C THR A 96 -15.15 5.00 -2.24
N LEU A 97 -13.88 4.56 -2.23
CA LEU A 97 -13.32 3.84 -3.38
C LEU A 97 -13.96 2.46 -3.57
N ALA A 98 -14.32 1.76 -2.49
CA ALA A 98 -15.01 0.47 -2.57
C ALA A 98 -16.37 0.61 -3.26
N ARG A 99 -17.15 1.64 -2.88
CA ARG A 99 -18.47 1.94 -3.43
C ARG A 99 -18.44 2.21 -4.93
N TYR A 100 -17.39 2.88 -5.42
CA TYR A 100 -17.19 3.14 -6.84
C TYR A 100 -16.41 2.03 -7.57
N GLY A 101 -16.05 0.94 -6.90
CA GLY A 101 -15.25 -0.14 -7.48
C GLY A 101 -13.80 0.25 -7.81
N LEU A 102 -13.32 1.39 -7.31
CA LEU A 102 -11.98 1.94 -7.57
C LEU A 102 -10.88 1.24 -6.76
N ASN A 103 -11.23 0.49 -5.72
CA ASN A 103 -10.26 -0.29 -4.93
C ASN A 103 -9.50 -1.31 -5.80
N VAL A 104 -10.17 -1.95 -6.76
CA VAL A 104 -9.55 -2.94 -7.65
C VAL A 104 -8.51 -2.30 -8.59
N PRO A 105 -8.85 -1.28 -9.41
CA PRO A 105 -7.87 -0.64 -10.29
C PRO A 105 -6.75 0.05 -9.49
N LEU A 106 -7.07 0.68 -8.36
CA LEU A 106 -6.04 1.24 -7.48
C LEU A 106 -5.12 0.14 -6.95
N GLY A 107 -5.66 -1.00 -6.53
CA GLY A 107 -4.89 -2.15 -6.07
C GLY A 107 -3.89 -2.64 -7.12
N TYR A 108 -4.29 -2.74 -8.39
CA TYR A 108 -3.38 -3.07 -9.49
C TYR A 108 -2.27 -2.02 -9.66
N LEU A 109 -2.61 -0.74 -9.57
CA LEU A 109 -1.63 0.35 -9.69
C LEU A 109 -0.61 0.30 -8.55
N LEU A 110 -1.07 0.21 -7.30
CA LEU A 110 -0.22 0.11 -6.12
C LEU A 110 0.66 -1.14 -6.15
N TYR A 111 0.08 -2.28 -6.51
CA TYR A 111 0.81 -3.53 -6.64
C TYR A 111 1.88 -3.45 -7.74
N GLY A 112 1.52 -2.93 -8.91
CA GLY A 112 2.46 -2.72 -10.01
C GLY A 112 3.61 -1.80 -9.63
N MET A 113 3.34 -0.68 -8.96
CA MET A 113 4.38 0.22 -8.45
C MET A 113 5.27 -0.44 -7.39
N SER A 114 4.71 -1.32 -6.54
CA SER A 114 5.49 -2.06 -5.53
C SER A 114 6.50 -3.05 -6.13
N MET A 115 6.24 -3.51 -7.35
CA MET A 115 7.19 -4.36 -8.09
C MET A 115 8.33 -3.57 -8.72
N VAL A 116 8.20 -2.25 -8.85
CA VAL A 116 9.20 -1.42 -9.51
C VAL A 116 10.44 -1.34 -8.62
N PRO A 117 11.60 -1.87 -9.06
CA PRO A 117 12.81 -1.78 -8.28
C PRO A 117 13.30 -0.32 -8.15
N SER A 118 13.92 0.03 -7.03
CA SER A 118 14.44 1.38 -6.79
C SER A 118 15.41 1.86 -7.88
N TRP A 119 16.21 0.94 -8.45
CA TRP A 119 17.14 1.29 -9.54
C TRP A 119 16.40 1.72 -10.81
N LEU A 120 15.25 1.11 -11.11
CA LEU A 120 14.47 1.45 -12.31
C LEU A 120 13.89 2.87 -12.19
N MET A 121 13.48 3.28 -10.98
CA MET A 121 13.05 4.65 -10.71
C MET A 121 14.19 5.66 -10.91
N MET A 122 15.41 5.34 -10.44
CA MET A 122 16.58 6.20 -10.63
C MET A 122 16.94 6.35 -12.12
N VAL A 123 16.85 5.26 -12.89
CA VAL A 123 17.04 5.28 -14.34
C VAL A 123 15.95 6.12 -15.01
N GLY A 124 14.68 5.93 -14.64
CA GLY A 124 13.56 6.70 -15.18
C GLY A 124 13.71 8.21 -14.96
N ILE A 125 14.03 8.63 -13.72
CA ILE A 125 14.28 10.04 -13.39
C ILE A 125 15.48 10.58 -14.19
N SER A 126 16.53 9.79 -14.36
CA SER A 126 17.71 10.18 -15.14
C SER A 126 17.37 10.46 -16.62
N PHE A 127 16.55 9.62 -17.24
CA PHE A 127 16.11 9.84 -18.62
C PHE A 127 15.16 11.04 -18.75
N ILE A 128 14.22 11.21 -17.82
CA ILE A 128 13.30 12.36 -17.81
C ILE A 128 14.09 13.67 -17.66
N SER A 129 15.02 13.73 -16.71
CA SER A 129 15.87 14.91 -16.47
C SER A 129 16.69 15.28 -17.71
N ARG A 130 17.34 14.28 -18.35
CA ARG A 130 18.09 14.48 -19.60
C ARG A 130 17.18 14.95 -20.74
N THR A 131 15.96 14.44 -20.83
CA THR A 131 14.98 14.82 -21.87
C THR A 131 14.47 16.26 -21.67
N VAL A 132 14.28 16.70 -20.43
CA VAL A 132 13.85 18.07 -20.12
C VAL A 132 14.99 19.05 -20.33
N MET A 133 16.22 18.71 -19.89
CA MET A 133 17.40 19.56 -20.10
C MET A 133 17.81 19.66 -21.57
N SER A 134 17.71 18.58 -22.35
CA SER A 134 18.01 18.61 -23.80
C SER A 134 17.04 19.49 -24.59
N ARG A 135 15.80 19.63 -24.12
CA ARG A 135 14.79 20.53 -24.72
C ARG A 135 14.95 21.99 -24.29
N ARG A 136 15.58 22.25 -23.14
CA ARG A 136 15.81 23.62 -22.62
C ARG A 136 17.17 24.20 -23.00
N MET A 137 18.19 23.36 -23.17
CA MET A 137 19.47 23.77 -23.75
C MET A 137 19.34 23.72 -25.28
N GLY A 138 18.97 24.84 -25.88
CA GLY A 138 18.98 25.01 -27.34
C GLY A 138 20.36 24.70 -27.95
N PRO A 139 20.44 24.50 -29.28
CA PRO A 139 21.68 24.08 -29.93
C PRO A 139 22.84 24.98 -29.51
N PRO A 140 24.03 24.42 -29.25
CA PRO A 140 25.19 25.22 -28.88
C PRO A 140 25.36 26.29 -29.97
N ARG A 141 25.22 27.57 -29.57
CA ARG A 141 25.54 28.67 -30.48
C ARG A 141 26.98 28.44 -30.94
N PRO A 142 27.28 28.48 -32.24
CA PRO A 142 28.65 28.30 -32.71
C PRO A 142 29.52 29.28 -31.94
N GLN A 143 30.48 28.75 -31.18
CA GLN A 143 31.49 29.54 -30.52
C GLN A 143 32.30 30.21 -31.63
N VAL A 144 31.98 31.46 -31.91
CA VAL A 144 32.82 32.31 -32.74
C VAL A 144 34.12 32.50 -31.96
N VAL A 145 35.14 31.73 -32.35
CA VAL A 145 36.50 31.92 -31.87
C VAL A 145 36.92 33.33 -32.32
N PRO A 146 37.26 34.26 -31.40
CA PRO A 146 37.76 35.57 -31.80
C PRO A 146 39.04 35.38 -32.63
N ALA A 147 39.12 36.02 -33.79
CA ALA A 147 40.34 36.04 -34.57
C ALA A 147 41.47 36.64 -33.72
N ALA A 148 42.60 35.92 -33.64
CA ALA A 148 43.78 36.40 -32.95
C ALA A 148 44.24 37.74 -33.57
N ALA A 149 44.30 38.80 -32.75
CA ALA A 149 44.83 40.09 -33.17
C ALA A 149 46.33 39.94 -33.51
N PRO A 150 46.82 40.54 -34.62
CA PRO A 150 48.22 40.48 -34.94
C PRO A 150 49.01 41.28 -33.90
N GLY A 151 50.01 40.63 -33.30
CA GLY A 151 50.85 41.21 -32.26
C GLY A 151 51.62 42.44 -32.78
N SER A 152 51.55 43.52 -32.03
CA SER A 152 52.35 44.72 -32.24
C SER A 152 53.83 44.38 -31.97
N ALA A 153 54.66 44.45 -33.01
CA ALA A 153 56.11 44.40 -32.88
C ALA A 153 56.59 45.66 -32.16
N ALA A 154 57.36 45.46 -31.09
CA ALA A 154 58.02 46.50 -30.32
C ALA A 154 59.13 47.19 -31.15
N GLN A 155 59.29 48.50 -30.93
CA GLN A 155 60.50 49.28 -31.20
C GLN A 155 61.01 49.83 -29.87
#